data_AF-A0A3G5FKN9-F1
#
_entry.id   AF-A0A3G5FKN9-F1
#
_cell.length_a   1.000
_cell.length_b   1.000
_cell.length_c   1.000
_cell.angle_alpha   90.00
_cell.angle_beta   90.00
_cell.angle_gamma   90.00
#
_symmetry.space_group_name_H-M   'P 1'
#
loop_
_entity.id
_entity.type
_entity.pdbx_description
1 polymer ?
#
loop_
_entity_poly.entity_id
_entity_poly.type
_entity_poly.pdbx_seq_one_letter_code
_entity_poly.pdbx_strand_id
1 'polypeptide(L)'
;MHHGQTLFNQLKRVQGACDSPLTDLGKQQAKQAEDYFAQKEINFAAAYASTQERACDTMEIIRSDQVYTRKKGIKEWNYRSYIESKGQVVKEKTLRAEDPQQIVGWLKSRGLEFYLESNNGLFASENFASRSVKTIQEYIAYKGKPGAKQAISATVFSICYMANPFTARV
;
A
#
# COMPACT_ATOMS: atom_id res chain seq x y z
N MET A 1 -12.13 5.15 6.86
CA MET A 1 -12.91 4.22 6.02
C MET A 1 -12.34 4.24 4.61
N HIS A 2 -12.36 3.11 3.90
CA HIS A 2 -12.00 3.05 2.49
C HIS A 2 -13.18 3.49 1.62
N HIS A 3 -12.93 4.16 0.50
CA HIS A 3 -14.01 4.54 -0.43
C HIS A 3 -14.70 3.30 -1.02
N GLY A 4 -15.95 3.47 -1.46
CA GLY A 4 -16.68 2.44 -2.19
C GLY A 4 -16.09 2.18 -3.58
N GLN A 5 -16.70 1.26 -4.33
CA GLN A 5 -16.28 0.94 -5.70
C GLN A 5 -16.26 2.18 -6.61
N THR A 6 -15.18 2.35 -7.36
CA THR A 6 -15.05 3.37 -8.41
C THR A 6 -15.20 2.79 -9.82
N LEU A 7 -15.37 3.67 -10.81
CA LEU A 7 -15.37 3.30 -12.22
C LEU A 7 -14.10 2.51 -12.60
N PHE A 8 -12.93 2.88 -12.08
CA PHE A 8 -11.69 2.15 -12.37
C PHE A 8 -11.67 0.77 -11.72
N ASN A 9 -12.24 0.58 -10.53
CA ASN A 9 -12.41 -0.75 -9.96
C ASN A 9 -13.29 -1.63 -10.86
N GLN A 10 -14.42 -1.10 -11.35
CA GLN A 10 -15.31 -1.82 -12.27
C GLN A 10 -14.61 -2.18 -13.59
N LEU A 11 -13.77 -1.28 -14.12
CA LEU A 11 -12.97 -1.52 -15.33
C LEU A 11 -11.70 -2.34 -15.08
N LYS A 12 -11.45 -2.79 -13.84
CA LYS A 12 -10.23 -3.49 -13.42
C LYS A 12 -8.96 -2.72 -13.79
N ARG A 13 -8.92 -1.43 -13.46
CA ARG A 13 -7.79 -0.53 -13.69
C ARG A 13 -7.14 -0.14 -12.36
N VAL A 14 -5.82 -0.11 -12.33
CA VAL A 14 -5.08 0.44 -11.19
C VAL A 14 -5.26 1.95 -11.18
N GLN A 15 -5.76 2.46 -10.05
CA GLN A 15 -6.16 3.86 -9.93
C GLN A 15 -5.06 4.75 -9.33
N GLY A 16 -4.49 4.33 -8.20
CA GLY A 16 -3.52 5.13 -7.47
C GLY A 16 -4.00 6.54 -7.18
N ALA A 17 -3.16 7.54 -7.47
CA ALA A 17 -3.48 8.95 -7.27
C ALA A 17 -4.40 9.57 -8.33
N CYS A 18 -4.73 8.85 -9.41
CA CYS A 18 -5.74 9.31 -10.37
C CYS A 18 -7.13 9.23 -9.74
N ASP A 19 -8.03 10.14 -10.10
CA ASP A 19 -9.42 10.04 -9.69
C ASP A 19 -10.29 9.35 -10.72
N SER A 20 -11.26 8.61 -10.20
CA SER A 20 -12.37 8.07 -10.97
C SER A 20 -13.60 8.06 -10.06
N PRO A 21 -14.78 8.40 -10.59
CA PRO A 21 -15.98 8.60 -9.78
C PRO A 21 -16.42 7.29 -9.13
N LEU A 22 -17.15 7.40 -8.02
CA LEU A 22 -17.87 6.26 -7.44
C LEU A 22 -18.91 5.72 -8.43
N THR A 23 -19.06 4.41 -8.51
CA THR A 23 -20.19 3.78 -9.19
C THR A 23 -21.45 3.88 -8.32
N ASP A 24 -22.61 3.57 -8.86
CA ASP A 24 -23.83 3.49 -8.05
C ASP A 24 -23.70 2.46 -6.92
N LEU A 25 -23.00 1.35 -7.17
CA LEU A 25 -22.63 0.39 -6.13
C LEU A 25 -21.72 1.03 -5.07
N GLY A 26 -20.72 1.81 -5.47
CA GLY A 26 -19.85 2.53 -4.54
C GLY A 26 -20.60 3.52 -3.65
N LYS A 27 -21.60 4.22 -4.21
CA LYS A 27 -22.47 5.12 -3.45
C LYS A 27 -23.38 4.34 -2.49
N GLN A 28 -23.93 3.21 -2.91
CA GLN A 28 -24.72 2.32 -2.05
C GLN A 28 -23.87 1.77 -0.88
N GLN A 29 -22.61 1.41 -1.13
CA GLN A 29 -21.68 0.99 -0.08
C GLN A 29 -21.43 2.11 0.94
N ALA A 30 -21.29 3.35 0.48
CA ALA A 30 -21.18 4.51 1.37
C ALA A 30 -22.48 4.71 2.19
N LYS A 31 -23.65 4.53 1.59
CA LYS A 31 -24.93 4.62 2.30
C LYS A 31 -25.09 3.52 3.35
N GLN A 32 -24.69 2.28 3.05
CA GLN A 32 -24.69 1.19 4.04
C GLN A 32 -23.79 1.49 5.24
N ALA A 33 -22.64 2.14 4.99
CA ALA A 33 -21.75 2.61 6.04
C ALA A 33 -22.39 3.71 6.90
N GLU A 34 -23.09 4.66 6.30
CA GLU A 34 -23.87 5.68 7.00
C GLU A 34 -24.91 5.04 7.93
N ASP A 35 -25.74 4.15 7.38
CA ASP A 35 -26.80 3.46 8.11
C ASP A 35 -26.23 2.66 9.27
N TYR A 36 -25.10 1.99 9.06
CA TYR A 36 -24.38 1.26 10.11
C TYR A 36 -23.96 2.18 11.26
N PHE A 37 -23.37 3.34 10.94
CA PHE A 37 -22.95 4.28 11.99
C PHE A 37 -24.13 4.87 12.74
N ALA A 38 -25.24 5.15 12.06
CA ALA A 38 -26.46 5.63 12.70
C ALA A 38 -27.05 4.56 13.64
N GLN A 39 -27.19 3.31 13.17
CA GLN A 39 -27.71 2.20 13.97
C GLN A 39 -26.84 1.86 15.19
N LYS A 40 -25.54 2.14 15.12
CA LYS A 40 -24.59 1.94 16.23
C LYS A 40 -24.36 3.19 17.07
N GLU A 41 -25.08 4.27 16.79
CA GLU A 41 -24.96 5.56 17.49
C GLU A 41 -23.51 6.08 17.55
N ILE A 42 -22.75 5.85 16.47
CA ILE A 42 -21.33 6.24 16.37
C ILE A 42 -21.23 7.70 15.96
N ASN A 43 -20.82 8.53 16.92
CA ASN A 43 -20.59 9.95 16.75
C ASN A 43 -19.09 10.25 16.54
N PHE A 44 -18.77 11.03 15.52
CA PHE A 44 -17.39 11.41 15.20
C PHE A 44 -17.13 12.85 15.59
N ALA A 45 -16.18 13.09 16.48
CA ALA A 45 -15.77 14.44 16.87
C ALA A 45 -15.12 15.22 15.70
N ALA A 46 -14.52 14.52 14.73
CA ALA A 46 -13.91 15.12 13.56
C ALA A 46 -13.93 14.16 12.38
N ALA A 47 -14.01 14.72 11.17
CA ALA A 47 -14.00 13.99 9.92
C ALA A 47 -12.83 14.44 9.03
N TYR A 48 -12.18 13.47 8.39
CA TYR A 48 -11.05 13.71 7.49
C TYR A 48 -11.17 12.86 6.24
N ALA A 49 -10.87 13.44 5.09
CA ALA A 49 -10.80 12.72 3.82
C ALA A 49 -9.54 13.11 3.04
N SER A 50 -9.07 12.24 2.16
CA SER A 50 -8.05 12.62 1.19
C SER A 50 -8.61 13.67 0.24
N THR A 51 -7.77 14.44 -0.47
CA THR A 51 -8.28 15.38 -1.48
C THR A 51 -8.71 14.69 -2.79
N GLN A 52 -8.93 13.37 -2.77
CA GLN A 52 -9.44 12.61 -3.91
C GLN A 52 -10.96 12.63 -3.84
N GLU A 53 -11.60 12.98 -4.94
CA GLU A 53 -13.05 13.18 -5.08
C GLU A 53 -13.82 11.94 -4.62
N ARG A 54 -13.43 10.74 -5.03
CA ARG A 54 -14.05 9.48 -4.54
C ARG A 54 -14.10 9.34 -3.02
N ALA A 55 -13.09 9.86 -2.31
CA ALA A 55 -13.02 9.83 -0.86
C ALA A 55 -13.83 10.97 -0.24
N CYS A 56 -13.90 12.12 -0.91
CA CYS A 56 -14.76 13.24 -0.54
C CYS A 56 -16.24 12.86 -0.72
N ASP A 57 -16.64 12.34 -1.88
CA ASP A 57 -18.00 11.89 -2.18
C ASP A 57 -18.45 10.82 -1.17
N THR A 58 -17.58 9.87 -0.83
CA THR A 58 -17.88 8.87 0.20
C THR A 58 -18.13 9.54 1.55
N MET A 59 -17.30 10.51 1.95
CA MET A 59 -17.48 11.26 3.20
C MET A 59 -18.79 12.06 3.20
N GLU A 60 -19.09 12.73 2.09
CA GLU A 60 -20.27 13.57 1.90
C GLU A 60 -21.56 12.75 1.90
N ILE A 61 -21.52 11.48 1.47
CA ILE A 61 -22.63 10.53 1.63
C ILE A 61 -22.78 10.15 3.11
N ILE A 62 -21.69 9.76 3.78
CA ILE A 62 -21.74 9.21 5.14
C ILE A 62 -22.05 10.27 6.20
N ARG A 63 -21.59 11.49 6.00
CA ARG A 63 -21.76 12.62 6.92
C ARG A 63 -22.04 13.89 6.13
N SER A 64 -23.17 13.91 5.46
CA SER A 64 -23.67 15.08 4.73
C SER A 64 -23.88 16.31 5.63
N ASP A 65 -24.03 16.09 6.93
CA ASP A 65 -24.27 17.09 7.98
C ASP A 65 -22.99 17.60 8.66
N GLN A 66 -21.82 17.00 8.40
CA GLN A 66 -20.58 17.30 9.12
C GLN A 66 -19.55 17.99 8.22
N VAL A 67 -19.01 19.11 8.70
CA VAL A 67 -17.81 19.71 8.11
C VAL A 67 -16.61 18.79 8.31
N TYR A 68 -15.85 18.54 7.25
CA TYR A 68 -14.67 17.67 7.28
C TYR A 68 -13.44 18.37 6.69
N THR A 69 -12.25 17.89 7.07
CA THR A 69 -10.98 18.44 6.58
C THR A 69 -10.38 17.56 5.50
N ARG A 70 -10.04 18.16 4.35
CA ARG A 70 -9.33 17.48 3.26
C ARG A 70 -7.81 17.50 3.51
N LYS A 71 -7.17 16.33 3.57
CA LYS A 71 -5.73 16.18 3.83
C LYS A 71 -5.01 15.54 2.63
N LYS A 72 -3.98 16.21 2.10
CA LYS A 72 -3.15 15.66 1.01
C LYS A 72 -2.29 14.47 1.46
N GLY A 73 -1.90 14.42 2.73
CA GLY A 73 -1.02 13.37 3.28
C GLY A 73 -1.65 11.98 3.40
N ILE A 74 -2.94 11.84 3.10
CA ILE A 74 -3.68 10.57 3.17
C ILE A 74 -4.24 10.14 1.81
N LYS A 75 -3.61 10.58 0.71
CA LYS A 75 -3.93 10.14 -0.64
C LYS A 75 -3.47 8.70 -0.88
N GLU A 76 -4.13 8.04 -1.82
CA GLU A 76 -3.70 6.75 -2.34
C GLU A 76 -2.33 6.86 -3.00
N TRP A 77 -1.56 5.78 -2.98
CA TRP A 77 -0.22 5.74 -3.55
C TRP A 77 -0.23 6.09 -5.05
N ASN A 78 0.76 6.88 -5.49
CA ASN A 78 0.92 7.19 -6.91
C ASN A 78 1.85 6.18 -7.58
N TYR A 79 1.30 5.30 -8.42
CA TYR A 79 2.05 4.24 -9.09
C TYR A 79 2.98 4.72 -10.22
N ARG A 80 2.89 5.99 -10.67
CA ARG A 80 3.75 6.71 -11.64
C ARG A 80 4.22 5.91 -12.87
N SER A 81 5.13 4.98 -12.66
CA SER A 81 5.78 4.12 -13.64
C SER A 81 4.98 2.88 -14.00
N TYR A 82 3.89 2.57 -13.30
CA TYR A 82 3.06 1.39 -13.54
C TYR A 82 1.60 1.76 -13.81
N ILE A 83 1.04 1.24 -14.90
CA ILE A 83 -0.37 1.34 -15.26
C ILE A 83 -0.82 -0.04 -15.71
N GLU A 84 -1.89 -0.54 -15.09
CA GLU A 84 -2.53 -1.79 -15.46
C GLU A 84 -4.02 -1.56 -15.75
N SER A 85 -4.54 -2.24 -16.77
CA SER A 85 -5.94 -2.24 -17.15
C SER A 85 -6.37 -3.63 -17.57
N LYS A 86 -7.47 -4.14 -17.01
CA LYS A 86 -8.03 -5.46 -17.31
C LYS A 86 -7.03 -6.61 -17.10
N GLY A 87 -6.17 -6.50 -16.08
CA GLY A 87 -5.13 -7.50 -15.80
C GLY A 87 -3.96 -7.45 -16.79
N GLN A 88 -3.89 -6.44 -17.66
CA GLN A 88 -2.79 -6.24 -18.60
C GLN A 88 -2.02 -4.98 -18.26
N VAL A 89 -0.69 -5.08 -18.24
CA VAL A 89 0.21 -3.95 -18.04
C VAL A 89 0.21 -3.09 -19.29
N VAL A 90 -0.32 -1.86 -19.17
CA VAL A 90 -0.41 -0.87 -20.26
C VAL A 90 0.85 -0.02 -20.33
N LYS A 91 1.46 0.26 -19.18
CA LYS A 91 2.71 1.00 -19.08
C LYS A 91 3.48 0.47 -17.89
N GLU A 92 4.69 0.01 -18.16
CA GLU A 92 5.68 -0.27 -17.13
C GLU A 92 6.96 0.45 -17.51
N LYS A 93 7.44 1.29 -16.62
CA LYS A 93 8.78 1.85 -16.69
C LYS A 93 9.59 1.21 -15.58
N THR A 94 10.30 0.15 -15.93
CA THR A 94 11.30 -0.47 -15.06
C THR A 94 12.48 0.49 -14.89
N LEU A 95 13.10 0.45 -13.71
CA LEU A 95 14.41 1.07 -13.54
C LEU A 95 15.39 0.45 -14.54
N ARG A 96 16.35 1.23 -15.05
CA ARG A 96 17.44 0.64 -15.84
C ARG A 96 18.24 -0.24 -14.91
N ALA A 97 18.75 -1.38 -15.38
CA ALA A 97 19.51 -2.32 -14.52
C ALA A 97 20.68 -1.65 -13.78
N GLU A 98 21.27 -0.60 -14.37
CA GLU A 98 22.31 0.24 -13.78
C GLU A 98 21.88 0.91 -12.46
N ASP A 99 20.63 1.41 -12.38
CA ASP A 99 20.16 2.18 -11.23
C ASP A 99 20.11 1.33 -9.94
N PRO A 100 19.43 0.16 -9.88
CA PRO A 100 19.47 -0.69 -8.70
C PRO A 100 20.85 -1.31 -8.47
N GLN A 101 21.68 -1.53 -9.51
CA GLN A 101 23.07 -1.96 -9.31
C GLN A 101 23.89 -0.91 -8.56
N GLN A 102 23.77 0.36 -8.93
CA GLN A 102 24.43 1.47 -8.23
C GLN A 102 23.93 1.60 -6.79
N ILE A 103 22.63 1.49 -6.55
CA ILE A 103 22.04 1.54 -5.21
C ILE A 103 22.54 0.36 -4.35
N VAL A 104 22.49 -0.87 -4.88
CA VAL A 104 23.00 -2.06 -4.19
C VAL A 104 24.49 -1.93 -3.89
N GLY A 105 25.29 -1.48 -4.86
CA GLY A 105 26.72 -1.23 -4.66
C GLY A 105 26.98 -0.20 -3.57
N TRP A 106 26.22 0.90 -3.57
CA TRP A 106 26.30 1.94 -2.55
C TRP A 106 25.95 1.41 -1.15
N LEU A 107 24.87 0.63 -1.02
CA LEU A 107 24.46 0.01 0.26
C LEU A 107 25.53 -0.97 0.77
N LYS A 108 26.01 -1.86 -0.11
CA LYS A 108 27.07 -2.82 0.22
C LYS A 108 28.36 -2.13 0.65
N SER A 109 28.78 -1.07 -0.04
CA SER A 109 29.98 -0.29 0.31
C SER A 109 29.94 0.32 1.71
N ARG A 110 28.75 0.43 2.31
CA ARG A 110 28.52 0.97 3.65
C ARG A 110 28.16 -0.10 4.69
N GLY A 111 28.18 -1.38 4.31
CA GLY A 111 27.74 -2.47 5.19
C GLY A 111 26.26 -2.36 5.58
N LEU A 112 25.44 -1.74 4.73
CA LEU A 112 23.99 -1.62 4.95
C LEU A 112 23.29 -2.84 4.37
N GLU A 113 22.50 -3.49 5.21
CA GLU A 113 21.65 -4.62 4.83
C GLU A 113 20.31 -4.10 4.29
N PHE A 114 19.76 -4.80 3.31
CA PHE A 114 18.58 -4.35 2.56
C PHE A 114 17.75 -5.52 2.06
N TYR A 115 16.51 -5.19 1.69
CA TYR A 115 15.72 -6.00 0.76
C TYR A 115 15.17 -5.09 -0.34
N LEU A 116 14.97 -5.67 -1.52
CA LEU A 116 14.41 -5.04 -2.70
C LEU A 116 13.17 -5.82 -3.10
N GLU A 117 12.05 -5.14 -3.19
CA GLU A 117 10.79 -5.70 -3.68
C GLU A 117 10.59 -5.32 -5.13
N SER A 118 10.18 -6.29 -5.94
CA SER A 118 9.86 -6.13 -7.35
C SER A 118 8.63 -6.96 -7.71
N ASN A 119 8.09 -6.75 -8.91
CA ASN A 119 7.02 -7.58 -9.46
C ASN A 119 7.40 -9.08 -9.53
N ASN A 120 8.70 -9.40 -9.58
CA ASN A 120 9.22 -10.77 -9.64
C ASN A 120 9.59 -11.35 -8.27
N GLY A 121 9.28 -10.64 -7.18
CA GLY A 121 9.53 -11.08 -5.81
C GLY A 121 10.49 -10.19 -5.04
N LEU A 122 10.88 -10.69 -3.87
CA LEU A 122 11.68 -9.98 -2.88
C LEU A 122 13.09 -10.56 -2.82
N PHE A 123 14.10 -9.70 -2.92
CA PHE A 123 15.52 -10.03 -2.98
C PHE A 123 16.24 -9.34 -1.82
N ALA A 124 17.01 -10.07 -1.03
CA ALA A 124 17.69 -9.48 0.13
C ALA A 124 19.21 -9.63 0.08
N SER A 125 19.89 -8.78 0.85
CA SER A 125 21.32 -8.92 1.12
C SER A 125 21.60 -10.16 1.94
N GLU A 126 22.84 -10.67 1.86
CA GLU A 126 23.26 -11.95 2.41
C GLU A 126 22.98 -12.09 3.92
N ASN A 127 23.19 -11.02 4.70
CA ASN A 127 22.97 -11.05 6.14
C ASN A 127 21.61 -10.51 6.54
N PHE A 128 20.72 -10.18 5.60
CA PHE A 128 19.40 -9.61 5.92
C PHE A 128 18.62 -10.52 6.87
N ALA A 129 18.68 -11.84 6.67
CA ALA A 129 17.93 -12.82 7.45
C ALA A 129 18.28 -12.78 8.94
N SER A 130 19.55 -12.54 9.29
CA SER A 130 20.02 -12.44 10.67
C SER A 130 19.88 -11.02 11.22
N ARG A 131 20.21 -10.01 10.40
CA ARG A 131 20.23 -8.60 10.81
C ARG A 131 18.86 -8.00 11.02
N SER A 132 17.84 -8.47 10.32
CA SER A 132 16.48 -7.94 10.43
C SER A 132 15.67 -8.51 11.60
N VAL A 133 16.14 -9.57 12.27
CA VAL A 133 15.41 -10.25 13.37
C VAL A 133 14.97 -9.23 14.41
N LYS A 134 15.90 -8.48 15.02
CA LYS A 134 15.56 -7.52 16.07
C LYS A 134 14.49 -6.52 15.61
N THR A 135 14.66 -5.94 14.42
CA THR A 135 13.71 -4.99 13.83
C THR A 135 12.32 -5.61 13.63
N ILE A 136 12.25 -6.85 13.17
CA ILE A 136 10.98 -7.58 12.96
C ILE A 136 10.29 -7.86 14.30
N GLN A 137 11.05 -8.28 15.32
CA GLN A 137 10.51 -8.53 16.65
C GLN A 137 9.93 -7.25 17.25
N GLU A 138 10.65 -6.13 17.15
CA GLU A 138 10.18 -4.81 17.58
C GLU A 138 8.92 -4.38 16.81
N TYR A 139 8.89 -4.56 15.49
CA TYR A 139 7.72 -4.25 14.66
C TYR A 139 6.48 -5.07 15.02
N ILE A 140 6.63 -6.38 15.22
CA ILE A 140 5.52 -7.28 15.58
C ILE A 140 5.02 -6.97 17.00
N ALA A 141 5.93 -6.70 17.95
CA ALA A 141 5.58 -6.26 19.30
C ALA A 141 4.80 -4.94 19.27
N TYR A 142 5.26 -3.96 18.50
CA TYR A 142 4.55 -2.69 18.30
C TYR A 142 3.15 -2.89 17.72
N LYS A 143 2.96 -3.85 16.81
CA LYS A 143 1.65 -4.22 16.25
C LYS A 143 0.77 -5.04 17.20
N GLY A 144 1.24 -5.37 18.40
CA GLY A 144 0.50 -6.16 19.39
C GLY A 144 0.25 -7.62 18.98
N LYS A 145 1.02 -8.15 18.01
CA LYS A 145 0.87 -9.54 17.55
C LYS A 145 1.63 -10.50 18.47
N PRO A 146 1.07 -11.68 18.79
CA PRO A 146 1.76 -12.69 19.60
C PRO A 146 2.99 -13.24 18.86
N GLY A 147 3.93 -13.83 19.61
CA GLY A 147 5.11 -14.48 19.04
C GLY A 147 6.25 -13.54 18.63
N ALA A 148 6.20 -12.26 19.06
CA ALA A 148 7.21 -11.26 18.69
C ALA A 148 8.65 -11.70 19.00
N LYS A 149 8.91 -12.34 20.15
CA LYS A 149 10.26 -12.77 20.52
C LYS A 149 10.79 -13.96 19.71
N GLN A 150 9.90 -14.72 19.07
CA GLN A 150 10.23 -15.88 18.24
C GLN A 150 10.24 -15.53 16.75
N ALA A 151 9.84 -14.30 16.40
CA ALA A 151 9.75 -13.89 15.02
C ALA A 151 11.13 -13.79 14.38
N ILE A 152 11.19 -14.23 13.13
CA ILE A 152 12.36 -14.21 12.26
C ILE A 152 11.97 -13.54 10.94
N SER A 153 12.95 -13.33 10.06
CA SER A 153 12.75 -12.79 8.71
C SER A 153 11.61 -13.45 7.94
N ALA A 154 11.58 -14.79 7.95
CA ALA A 154 10.55 -15.58 7.28
C ALA A 154 9.14 -15.44 7.90
N THR A 155 9.02 -14.91 9.12
CA THR A 155 7.71 -14.62 9.75
C THR A 155 6.98 -13.48 9.04
N VAL A 156 7.72 -12.56 8.41
CA VAL A 156 7.17 -11.41 7.66
C VAL A 156 7.34 -11.60 6.16
N PHE A 157 8.49 -12.14 5.73
CA PHE A 157 8.85 -12.29 4.33
C PHE A 157 8.91 -13.77 3.95
N SER A 158 7.76 -14.36 3.65
CA SER A 158 7.63 -15.81 3.37
C SER A 158 8.39 -16.27 2.13
N ILE A 159 8.63 -15.36 1.17
CA ILE A 159 9.40 -15.62 -0.06
C ILE A 159 10.44 -14.50 -0.16
N CYS A 160 11.67 -14.79 0.27
CA CYS A 160 12.80 -13.87 0.19
C CYS A 160 13.97 -14.61 -0.46
N TYR A 161 14.30 -14.25 -1.69
CA TYR A 161 15.44 -14.82 -2.39
C TYR A 161 16.73 -14.21 -1.84
N MET A 162 17.52 -15.05 -1.19
CA MET A 162 18.82 -14.70 -0.58
C MET A 162 19.92 -14.87 -1.63
N ALA A 163 19.95 -14.03 -2.67
CA ALA A 163 21.06 -13.96 -3.63
C ALA A 163 20.93 -12.75 -4.57
N ASN A 164 22.03 -12.44 -5.26
CA ASN A 164 22.22 -11.31 -6.17
C ASN A 164 21.01 -11.14 -7.14
N PRO A 165 20.25 -10.04 -7.05
CA PRO A 165 19.07 -9.80 -7.88
C PRO A 165 19.38 -9.72 -9.39
N PHE A 166 20.67 -9.68 -9.75
CA PHE A 166 21.15 -9.57 -11.14
C PHE A 166 21.67 -10.89 -11.74
N THR A 167 21.73 -11.99 -10.97
CA THR A 167 22.13 -13.32 -11.51
C THR A 167 20.95 -14.23 -11.78
N ALA A 168 19.76 -13.91 -11.27
CA ALA A 168 18.53 -14.56 -11.69
C ALA A 168 18.17 -14.01 -13.09
N ARG A 169 18.36 -14.83 -14.12
CA ARG A 169 17.86 -14.51 -15.46
C ARG A 169 16.34 -14.31 -15.36
N VAL A 170 15.87 -13.14 -15.77
CA VAL A 170 14.47 -12.88 -16.13
C VAL A 170 14.14 -13.70 -17.37
#